data_AF-A0A1F3ZIA5-F1
#
_entry.id   AF-A0A1F3ZIA5-F1
#
_cell.length_a   1.000
_cell.length_b   1.000
_cell.length_c   1.000
_cell.angle_alpha   90.00
_cell.angle_beta   90.00
_cell.angle_gamma   90.00
#
_symmetry.space_group_name_H-M   'P 1'
#
loop_
_entity.id
_entity.type
_entity.pdbx_description
1 polymer ?
#
loop_
_entity_poly.entity_id
_entity_poly.type
_entity_poly.pdbx_seq_one_letter_code
_entity_poly.pdbx_strand_id
1 'polypeptide(L)'
;MVAEGDLEVGVYRRGSDYHAYENMCLHQGGPACEGITMHKVEEILRPDKTYVAQRFNMEQEHIVCPWHGYEYDMKNGECVPDRSRKLKKFQVVTEGDSVYVLA
;
A
#
# COMPACT_ATOMS: atom_id res chain seq x y z
N MET A 1 12.30 -4.33 2.36
CA MET A 1 12.40 -3.22 3.33
C MET A 1 13.84 -2.72 3.33
N VAL A 2 14.04 -1.42 3.47
CA VAL A 2 15.34 -0.78 3.69
C VAL A 2 15.19 0.20 4.85
N ALA A 3 16.27 0.42 5.61
CA ALA A 3 16.24 1.29 6.78
C ALA A 3 17.53 2.12 6.88
N GLU A 4 17.38 3.37 7.33
CA GLU A 4 18.48 4.30 7.62
C GLU A 4 18.10 5.16 8.85
N GLY A 5 18.80 4.97 9.97
CA GLY A 5 18.40 5.57 11.24
C GLY A 5 16.99 5.14 11.65
N ASP A 6 16.12 6.10 11.95
CA ASP A 6 14.71 5.86 12.30
C ASP A 6 13.80 5.74 11.05
N LEU A 7 14.33 5.97 9.85
CA LEU A 7 13.56 5.86 8.61
C LEU A 7 13.53 4.41 8.15
N GLU A 8 12.33 3.84 8.07
CA GLU A 8 12.07 2.54 7.46
C GLU A 8 11.21 2.71 6.20
N VAL A 9 11.57 2.01 5.14
CA VAL A 9 10.87 2.08 3.84
C VAL A 9 10.53 0.68 3.34
N GLY A 10 9.23 0.44 3.14
CA GLY A 10 8.74 -0.73 2.41
C GLY A 10 8.98 -0.56 0.92
N VAL A 11 9.58 -1.57 0.28
CA VAL A 11 9.86 -1.58 -1.16
C VAL A 11 9.14 -2.78 -1.78
N TYR A 12 8.26 -2.51 -2.74
CA TYR A 12 7.39 -3.48 -3.39
C TYR A 12 7.70 -3.55 -4.88
N ARG A 13 8.01 -4.74 -5.37
CA ARG A 13 8.15 -5.00 -6.80
C ARG A 13 6.82 -5.48 -7.38
N ARG A 14 6.35 -4.85 -8.45
CA ARG A 14 5.18 -5.26 -9.24
C ARG A 14 5.55 -5.27 -10.71
N GLY A 15 5.85 -6.46 -11.23
CA GLY A 15 6.42 -6.61 -12.57
C GLY A 15 7.82 -5.99 -12.68
N SER A 16 7.97 -5.02 -13.57
CA SER A 16 9.18 -4.19 -13.74
C SER A 16 9.22 -2.98 -12.81
N ASP A 17 8.07 -2.61 -12.22
CA ASP A 17 7.93 -1.38 -11.46
C ASP A 17 8.20 -1.60 -9.98
N TYR A 18 8.69 -0.55 -9.32
CA TYR A 18 8.94 -0.52 -7.90
C TYR A 18 8.15 0.60 -7.23
N HIS A 19 7.60 0.29 -6.07
CA HIS A 19 6.91 1.24 -5.21
C HIS A 19 7.60 1.26 -3.84
N ALA A 20 7.96 2.44 -3.36
CA ALA A 20 8.60 2.61 -2.07
C ALA A 20 7.83 3.60 -1.19
N TYR A 21 7.52 3.20 0.04
CA TYR A 21 6.73 3.99 0.99
C TYR A 21 7.34 3.94 2.39
N GLU A 22 7.25 5.06 3.11
CA GLU A 22 7.61 5.09 4.53
C GLU A 22 6.77 4.08 5.31
N ASN A 23 7.43 3.33 6.21
CA ASN A 23 6.82 2.31 7.06
C ASN A 23 6.05 2.93 8.25
N MET A 24 5.36 4.05 8.03
CA MET A 24 4.67 4.80 9.07
C MET A 24 3.19 4.97 8.73
N CYS A 25 2.34 4.22 9.43
CA CYS A 25 0.91 4.21 9.20
C CYS A 25 0.29 5.53 9.67
N LEU A 26 -0.33 6.25 8.74
CA LEU A 26 -1.07 7.49 8.98
C LEU A 26 -2.26 7.37 9.96
N HIS A 27 -2.63 6.15 10.36
CA HIS A 27 -3.67 5.94 11.38
C HIS A 27 -3.11 6.19 12.79
N GLN A 28 -2.24 5.31 13.30
CA GLN A 28 -1.71 5.37 14.66
C GLN A 28 -0.20 5.05 14.73
N GLY A 29 0.53 5.26 13.64
CA GLY A 29 1.98 5.11 13.59
C GLY A 29 2.49 3.66 13.52
N GLY A 30 1.63 2.69 13.19
CA GLY A 30 2.05 1.31 12.99
C GLY A 30 2.93 1.08 11.77
N PRO A 31 3.56 -0.10 11.65
CA PRO A 31 4.47 -0.44 10.56
C PRO A 31 3.66 -0.71 9.29
N ALA A 32 3.34 0.34 8.54
CA ALA A 32 2.41 0.30 7.43
C ALA A 32 2.75 -0.78 6.39
N CYS A 33 4.03 -1.06 6.20
CA CYS A 33 4.56 -1.90 5.14
C CYS A 33 4.89 -3.34 5.55
N GLU A 34 4.68 -3.71 6.82
CA GLU A 34 4.99 -5.05 7.33
C GLU A 34 3.80 -6.02 7.35
N GLY A 35 2.63 -5.54 6.95
CA GLY A 35 1.45 -6.38 6.85
C GLY A 35 1.36 -7.09 5.51
N ILE A 36 0.14 -7.35 5.07
CA ILE A 36 -0.12 -8.06 3.82
C ILE A 36 -0.37 -7.08 2.68
N THR A 37 -0.15 -7.54 1.46
CA THR A 37 -0.70 -6.91 0.27
C THR A 37 -1.95 -7.67 -0.17
N MET A 38 -3.03 -6.96 -0.42
CA MET A 38 -4.30 -7.58 -0.85
C MET A 38 -4.96 -6.80 -1.97
N HIS A 39 -5.66 -7.51 -2.85
CA HIS A 39 -6.55 -6.85 -3.79
C HIS A 39 -7.71 -6.18 -3.05
N LYS A 40 -8.15 -5.03 -3.55
CA LYS A 40 -9.32 -4.32 -3.00
C LYS A 40 -10.53 -5.24 -3.02
N VAL A 41 -11.21 -5.32 -1.89
CA VAL A 41 -12.51 -6.00 -1.78
C VAL A 41 -13.61 -5.05 -2.21
N GLU A 42 -14.46 -5.50 -3.13
CA GLU A 42 -15.65 -4.78 -3.56
C GLU A 42 -16.89 -5.61 -3.25
N GLU A 43 -17.88 -4.98 -2.62
CA GLU A 43 -19.19 -5.57 -2.42
C GLU A 43 -20.04 -5.39 -3.67
N ILE A 44 -20.69 -6.48 -4.08
CA ILE A 44 -21.68 -6.48 -5.15
C ILE A 44 -23.04 -6.36 -4.49
N LEU A 45 -23.70 -5.23 -4.70
CA LEU A 45 -25.01 -4.93 -4.14
C LEU A 45 -26.08 -4.91 -5.23
N ARG A 46 -27.31 -5.27 -4.86
CA ARG A 46 -28.50 -4.99 -5.68
C ARG A 46 -28.82 -3.49 -5.67
N PRO A 47 -29.70 -3.00 -6.57
CA PRO A 47 -30.13 -1.59 -6.56
C PRO A 47 -30.76 -1.13 -5.23
N ASP A 48 -31.35 -2.05 -4.46
CA ASP A 48 -31.92 -1.79 -3.13
C ASP A 48 -30.86 -1.85 -1.99
N LYS A 49 -29.58 -2.01 -2.35
CA LYS A 49 -28.43 -2.16 -1.44
C LYS A 49 -28.37 -3.48 -0.67
N THR A 50 -29.18 -4.47 -1.02
CA THR A 50 -29.04 -5.82 -0.46
C THR A 50 -27.75 -6.47 -0.97
N TYR A 51 -26.99 -7.09 -0.06
CA TYR A 51 -25.76 -7.81 -0.37
C TYR A 51 -26.00 -8.99 -1.33
N VAL A 52 -25.08 -9.19 -2.27
CA VAL A 52 -25.09 -10.34 -3.19
C VAL A 52 -23.84 -11.19 -3.00
N ALA A 53 -22.67 -10.56 -3.14
CA ALA A 53 -21.38 -11.24 -3.11
C ALA A 53 -20.25 -10.23 -2.84
N GLN A 54 -19.04 -10.74 -2.61
CA GLN A 54 -17.81 -9.97 -2.64
C GLN A 54 -16.95 -10.42 -3.82
N ARG A 55 -16.14 -9.52 -4.35
CA ARG A 55 -15.09 -9.84 -5.31
C ARG A 55 -13.79 -9.10 -4.97
N PHE A 56 -12.69 -9.65 -5.43
CA PHE A 56 -11.43 -8.94 -5.48
C PHE A 56 -11.31 -8.15 -6.77
N ASN A 57 -11.01 -6.86 -6.66
CA ASN A 57 -10.61 -6.04 -7.80
C ASN A 57 -9.13 -6.31 -8.10
N MET A 58 -8.89 -7.13 -9.13
CA MET A 58 -7.54 -7.55 -9.52
C MET A 58 -6.68 -6.40 -10.09
N GLU A 59 -7.27 -5.24 -10.39
CA GLU A 59 -6.57 -4.06 -10.91
C GLU A 59 -6.09 -3.12 -9.80
N GLN A 60 -6.64 -3.25 -8.57
CA GLN A 60 -6.29 -2.40 -7.44
C GLN A 60 -5.80 -3.24 -6.27
N GLU A 61 -4.51 -3.12 -5.97
CA GLU A 61 -3.86 -3.76 -4.84
C GLU A 61 -3.55 -2.73 -3.76
N HIS A 62 -3.70 -3.14 -2.51
CA HIS A 62 -3.48 -2.32 -1.33
C HIS A 62 -2.37 -2.90 -0.45
N ILE A 63 -1.65 -2.02 0.23
CA ILE A 63 -0.82 -2.32 1.39
C ILE A 63 -1.74 -2.25 2.61
N VAL A 64 -1.74 -3.29 3.44
CA VAL A 64 -2.60 -3.39 4.63
C VAL A 64 -1.72 -3.38 5.88
N CYS A 65 -1.83 -2.32 6.67
CA CYS A 65 -1.10 -2.22 7.93
C CYS A 65 -1.51 -3.37 8.88
N PRO A 66 -0.56 -4.11 9.47
CA PRO A 66 -0.84 -5.30 10.27
C PRO A 66 -1.52 -5.00 11.62
N TRP A 67 -1.55 -3.74 12.04
CA TRP A 67 -2.21 -3.34 13.29
C TRP A 67 -3.74 -3.27 13.12
N HIS A 68 -4.24 -2.21 12.48
CA HIS A 68 -5.68 -1.93 12.40
C HIS A 68 -6.29 -2.25 11.03
N GLY A 69 -5.52 -2.88 10.13
CA GLY A 69 -5.97 -3.15 8.76
C GLY A 69 -6.09 -1.89 7.90
N TYR A 70 -5.46 -0.78 8.29
CA TYR A 70 -5.57 0.47 7.53
C TYR A 70 -4.91 0.30 6.16
N GLU A 71 -5.67 0.59 5.11
CA GLU A 71 -5.31 0.25 3.73
C GLU A 71 -4.79 1.45 2.95
N TYR A 72 -3.77 1.21 2.12
CA TYR A 72 -3.18 2.18 1.22
C TYR A 72 -3.09 1.63 -0.19
N ASP A 73 -3.42 2.43 -1.20
CA ASP A 73 -3.29 2.05 -2.60
C ASP A 73 -1.81 1.83 -2.97
N MET A 74 -1.46 0.63 -3.47
CA MET A 74 -0.08 0.24 -3.81
C MET A 74 0.54 1.17 -4.86
N LYS A 75 -0.25 1.76 -5.75
CA LYS A 75 0.26 2.54 -6.89
C LYS A 75 0.69 3.93 -6.45
N ASN A 76 -0.15 4.60 -5.64
CA ASN A 76 0.03 6.02 -5.31
C ASN A 76 0.18 6.31 -3.81
N GLY A 77 -0.03 5.31 -2.94
CA GLY A 77 0.11 5.42 -1.49
C GLY A 77 -1.08 6.10 -0.79
N GLU A 78 -2.15 6.45 -1.51
CA GLU A 78 -3.34 7.07 -0.92
C GLU A 78 -3.99 6.16 0.11
N CYS A 79 -4.47 6.73 1.22
CA CYS A 79 -5.26 5.99 2.17
C CYS A 79 -6.61 5.66 1.53
N VAL A 80 -7.00 4.40 1.55
CA VAL A 80 -8.28 3.96 0.97
C VAL A 80 -9.48 4.56 1.74
N PRO A 81 -9.47 4.64 3.10
CA PRO A 81 -10.57 5.25 3.85
C PRO A 81 -10.63 6.78 3.74
N ASP A 82 -9.51 7.44 3.44
CA ASP A 82 -9.41 8.90 3.32
C ASP A 82 -8.37 9.28 2.25
N ARG A 83 -8.85 9.40 1.01
CA ARG A 83 -8.02 9.67 -0.18
C ARG A 83 -7.31 11.04 -0.12
N SER A 84 -7.65 11.92 0.84
CA SER A 84 -6.93 13.19 1.02
C SER A 84 -5.54 13.02 1.64
N ARG A 85 -5.26 11.84 2.23
CA ARG A 85 -4.00 11.50 2.89
C ARG A 85 -3.29 10.37 2.14
N LYS A 86 -1.96 10.37 2.15
CA LYS A 86 -1.14 9.33 1.49
C LYS A 86 0.17 9.07 2.22
N LEU A 87 0.67 7.84 2.15
CA LEU A 87 2.01 7.51 2.62
C LEU A 87 3.05 8.36 1.88
N LYS A 88 4.14 8.71 2.56
CA LYS A 88 5.30 9.33 1.92
C LYS A 88 5.89 8.33 0.92
N LYS A 89 5.88 8.69 -0.36
CA LYS A 89 6.42 7.88 -1.46
C LYS A 89 7.85 8.30 -1.74
N PHE A 90 8.74 7.33 -1.92
CA PHE A 90 10.13 7.55 -2.30
C PHE A 90 10.38 7.18 -3.75
N GLN A 91 11.33 7.87 -4.38
CA GLN A 91 11.78 7.49 -5.71
C GLN A 91 12.62 6.21 -5.62
N VAL A 92 12.39 5.30 -6.57
CA VAL A 92 13.21 4.10 -6.72
C VAL A 92 13.99 4.20 -8.02
N VAL A 93 15.29 3.93 -7.95
CA VAL A 93 16.20 3.85 -9.10
C VAL A 93 16.75 2.44 -9.17
N THR A 94 16.92 1.91 -10.38
CA THR A 94 17.53 0.60 -10.62
C THR A 94 18.79 0.75 -11.45
N GLU A 95 19.88 0.12 -11.03
CA GLU A 95 21.14 0.06 -11.77
C GLU A 95 21.65 -1.39 -11.78
N GLY A 96 21.52 -2.06 -12.92
CA GLY A 96 21.77 -3.51 -13.01
C GLY A 96 20.81 -4.28 -12.08
N ASP A 97 21.38 -5.08 -11.18
CA ASP A 97 20.63 -5.86 -10.20
C ASP A 97 20.38 -5.09 -8.88
N SER A 98 20.89 -3.86 -8.77
CA SER A 98 20.75 -3.03 -7.57
C SER A 98 19.50 -2.17 -7.63
N VAL A 99 18.83 -2.04 -6.48
CA VAL A 99 17.65 -1.19 -6.28
C VAL A 99 17.98 -0.15 -5.21
N TYR A 100 17.82 1.13 -5.54
CA TYR A 100 18.10 2.26 -4.66
C TYR A 100 16.81 3.01 -4.32
N VAL A 101 16.66 3.38 -3.06
CA VAL A 101 15.61 4.28 -2.57
C VAL A 101 16.23 5.65 -2.33
N LEU A 102 15.68 6.70 -2.92
CA LEU A 102 16.14 8.07 -2.72
C LEU A 102 15.29 8.73 -1.64
N ALA A 103 15.90 9.05 -0.49
CA ALA A 103 15.26 9.55 0.72
C ALA A 103 15.39 11.07 0.91
#